data_AF-A0A195E457-F1
#
_entry.id   AF-A0A195E457-F1
#
_cell.length_a   1.000
_cell.length_b   1.000
_cell.length_c   1.000
_cell.angle_alpha   90.00
_cell.angle_beta   90.00
_cell.angle_gamma   90.00
#
_symmetry.space_group_name_H-M   'P 1'
#
loop_
_entity.id
_entity.type
_entity.pdbx_description
1 polymer ?
#
loop_
_entity_poly.entity_id
_entity_poly.type
_entity_poly.pdbx_seq_one_letter_code
_entity_poly.pdbx_strand_id
1 'polypeptide(L)'
;MSVDQQFEEAAEAVKALTKRPTDEELLELYALFKQATVGDNNTSKPGMLDLKGKAKWEAWNKKKGTSQEVAKQAYIDYANQQIEKYK
;
A
#
# COMPACT_ATOMS: atom_id res chain seq x y z
N MET A 1 -0.70 19.53 -8.89
CA MET A 1 -1.13 18.88 -7.63
C MET A 1 0.11 18.40 -6.91
N SER A 2 0.17 18.49 -5.59
CA SER A 2 1.29 17.91 -4.84
C SER A 2 1.23 16.39 -4.82
N VAL A 3 2.35 15.73 -4.54
CA VAL A 3 2.42 14.27 -4.35
C VAL A 3 1.45 13.83 -3.24
N ASP A 4 1.28 14.65 -2.19
CA ASP A 4 0.33 14.36 -1.10
C ASP A 4 -1.12 14.34 -1.59
N GLN A 5 -1.52 15.35 -2.38
CA GLN A 5 -2.87 15.42 -2.93
C GLN A 5 -3.14 14.26 -3.89
N GLN A 6 -2.18 13.93 -4.76
CA GLN A 6 -2.31 12.79 -5.68
C GLN A 6 -2.39 11.46 -4.94
N PHE A 7 -1.64 11.32 -3.85
CA PHE A 7 -1.68 10.14 -3.00
C PHE A 7 -3.04 9.96 -2.32
N GLU A 8 -3.60 11.04 -1.76
CA GLU A 8 -4.94 11.03 -1.15
C GLU A 8 -6.02 10.67 -2.19
N GLU A 9 -6.00 11.31 -3.36
CA GLU A 9 -6.96 11.01 -4.43
C GLU A 9 -6.85 9.58 -4.93
N ALA A 10 -5.63 9.07 -5.15
CA ALA A 10 -5.41 7.69 -5.54
C ALA A 10 -5.92 6.71 -4.48
N ALA A 11 -5.74 7.02 -3.19
CA ALA A 11 -6.21 6.20 -2.08
C ALA A 11 -7.74 6.15 -2.00
N GLU A 12 -8.42 7.28 -2.24
CA GLU A 12 -9.88 7.31 -2.33
C GLU A 12 -10.40 6.58 -3.57
N ALA A 13 -9.75 6.74 -4.72
CA ALA A 13 -10.14 6.05 -5.95
C ALA A 13 -10.01 4.53 -5.84
N VAL A 14 -8.95 4.02 -5.19
CA VAL A 14 -8.80 2.58 -4.91
C VAL A 14 -9.91 2.05 -3.99
N LYS A 15 -10.37 2.83 -3.01
CA LYS A 15 -11.52 2.44 -2.15
C LYS A 15 -12.84 2.38 -2.92
N ALA A 16 -12.97 3.16 -3.99
CA ALA A 16 -14.17 3.21 -4.83
C ALA A 16 -14.24 2.07 -5.87
N LEU A 17 -13.24 1.18 -5.92
CA LEU A 17 -13.26 0.02 -6.81
C LEU A 17 -14.43 -0.92 -6.50
N THR A 18 -15.23 -1.25 -7.51
CA THR A 18 -16.38 -2.14 -7.39
C THR A 18 -15.98 -3.61 -7.45
N LYS A 19 -14.86 -3.92 -8.10
CA LYS A 19 -14.24 -5.24 -8.16
C LYS A 19 -13.10 -5.31 -7.15
N ARG A 20 -13.04 -6.39 -6.39
CA ARG A 20 -11.96 -6.63 -5.42
C ARG A 20 -10.66 -7.01 -6.15
N PRO A 21 -9.55 -6.29 -5.95
CA PRO A 21 -8.24 -6.74 -6.40
C PRO A 21 -7.80 -8.05 -5.75
N THR A 22 -6.79 -8.69 -6.32
CA THR A 22 -6.19 -9.89 -5.73
C THR A 22 -5.56 -9.58 -4.38
N ASP A 23 -5.35 -10.61 -3.56
CA ASP A 23 -4.72 -10.45 -2.25
C ASP A 23 -3.29 -9.87 -2.37
N GLU A 24 -2.55 -10.22 -3.42
CA GLU A 24 -1.22 -9.69 -3.69
C GLU A 24 -1.25 -8.19 -4.01
N GLU A 25 -2.19 -7.74 -4.83
CA GLU A 25 -2.36 -6.32 -5.15
C GLU A 25 -2.79 -5.51 -3.93
N LEU A 26 -3.69 -6.05 -3.11
CA LEU A 26 -4.10 -5.43 -1.85
C LEU A 26 -2.94 -5.35 -0.85
N LEU A 27 -2.06 -6.35 -0.82
CA LEU A 27 -0.88 -6.36 0.05
C LEU A 27 0.16 -5.32 -0.39
N GLU A 28 0.38 -5.15 -1.70
CA GLU A 28 1.27 -4.13 -2.24
C GLU A 28 0.74 -2.72 -1.97
N LEU A 29 -0.55 -2.47 -2.24
CA LEU A 29 -1.22 -1.21 -1.88
C LEU A 29 -1.09 -0.92 -0.38
N TYR A 30 -1.32 -1.91 0.47
CA TYR A 30 -1.15 -1.78 1.92
C TYR A 30 0.29 -1.42 2.30
N ALA A 31 1.27 -2.13 1.75
CA ALA A 31 2.68 -1.93 2.06
C ALA A 31 3.15 -0.52 1.70
N LEU A 32 2.84 -0.07 0.48
CA LEU A 32 3.15 1.26 0.00
C LEU A 32 2.43 2.34 0.81
N PHE A 33 1.14 2.15 1.11
CA PHE A 33 0.39 3.08 1.95
C PHE A 33 0.98 3.22 3.36
N LYS A 34 1.36 2.10 3.99
CA LYS A 34 1.99 2.10 5.32
C LYS A 34 3.36 2.78 5.29
N GLN A 35 4.18 2.50 4.28
CA GLN A 35 5.47 3.16 4.13
C GLN A 35 5.32 4.66 3.85
N ALA A 36 4.35 5.05 3.03
CA ALA A 36 4.05 6.45 2.71
C ALA A 36 3.59 7.26 3.93
N THR A 37 2.81 6.65 4.83
CA THR A 37 2.17 7.35 5.96
C THR A 37 2.91 7.21 7.27
N VAL A 38 3.50 6.05 7.54
CA VAL A 38 4.19 5.74 8.80
C VAL A 38 5.69 5.66 8.64
N GLY A 39 6.18 5.40 7.42
CA GLY A 39 7.59 5.08 7.18
C GLY A 39 7.90 3.63 7.54
N ASP A 40 9.14 3.39 7.96
CA ASP A 40 9.66 2.06 8.24
C ASP A 40 8.85 1.28 9.28
N ASN A 41 8.62 0.00 9.00
CA ASN A 41 7.98 -0.89 9.95
C ASN A 41 8.91 -1.17 11.14
N ASN A 42 8.50 -0.71 12.33
CA ASN A 42 9.17 -0.93 13.60
C ASN A 42 8.32 -1.77 14.58
N THR A 43 7.26 -2.40 14.09
CA THR A 43 6.38 -3.25 14.91
C THR A 43 6.90 -4.69 14.94
N SER A 44 6.59 -5.43 16.00
CA SER A 44 6.92 -6.85 16.10
C SER A 44 6.19 -7.68 15.05
N LYS A 45 6.86 -8.67 14.49
CA LYS A 45 6.26 -9.60 13.53
C LYS A 45 5.11 -10.38 14.18
N PRO A 46 3.91 -10.43 13.57
CA PRO A 46 2.79 -11.22 14.09
C PRO A 46 3.13 -12.71 14.23
N GLY A 47 2.46 -13.38 15.16
CA GLY A 47 2.65 -14.80 15.44
C GLY A 47 2.23 -15.72 14.28
N MET A 48 2.72 -16.96 14.26
CA MET A 48 2.55 -17.88 13.13
C MET A 48 1.09 -18.24 12.81
N LEU A 49 0.17 -18.10 13.77
CA LEU A 49 -1.26 -18.37 13.58
C LEU A 49 -2.01 -17.19 12.93
N ASP A 50 -1.43 -15.98 12.94
CA ASP A 50 -1.98 -14.80 12.26
C ASP A 50 -1.37 -14.66 10.86
N LEU A 51 -1.81 -15.53 9.94
CA LEU A 51 -1.30 -15.55 8.57
C LEU A 51 -1.53 -14.22 7.83
N LYS A 52 -2.68 -13.59 8.06
CA LYS A 52 -3.05 -12.32 7.39
C LYS A 52 -2.24 -11.15 7.92
N GLY A 53 -2.11 -11.04 9.24
CA GLY A 53 -1.25 -10.02 9.86
C GLY A 53 0.20 -10.22 9.47
N LYS A 54 0.69 -11.46 9.45
CA LYS A 54 2.04 -11.79 9.00
C LYS A 54 2.28 -11.35 7.55
N ALA A 55 1.36 -11.64 6.63
CA ALA A 55 1.47 -11.23 5.23
C ALA A 55 1.52 -9.70 5.07
N LYS A 56 0.65 -8.97 5.77
CA LYS A 56 0.66 -7.50 5.80
C LYS A 56 1.97 -6.94 6.36
N TRP A 57 2.41 -7.50 7.49
CA TRP A 57 3.65 -7.09 8.14
C TRP A 57 4.85 -7.34 7.22
N GLU A 58 4.92 -8.50 6.58
CA GLU A 58 6.00 -8.84 5.64
C GLU A 58 5.99 -7.92 4.41
N ALA A 59 4.81 -7.65 3.84
CA ALA A 59 4.68 -6.73 2.71
C ALA A 59 5.16 -5.31 3.07
N TRP A 60 4.73 -4.76 4.21
CA TRP A 60 5.20 -3.46 4.68
C TRP A 60 6.70 -3.48 5.01
N ASN A 61 7.18 -4.51 5.71
CA ASN A 61 8.59 -4.61 6.09
C ASN A 61 9.53 -4.74 4.88
N LYS A 62 9.06 -5.27 3.74
CA LYS A 62 9.82 -5.29 2.48
C LYS A 62 10.06 -3.89 1.89
N LYS A 63 9.28 -2.88 2.28
CA LYS A 63 9.45 -1.49 1.83
C LYS A 63 10.36 -0.65 2.72
N LYS A 64 10.90 -1.25 3.79
CA LYS A 64 11.79 -0.57 4.76
C LYS A 64 12.99 0.08 4.05
N GLY A 65 13.33 1.29 4.46
CA GLY A 65 14.38 2.11 3.84
C GLY A 65 13.90 2.98 2.67
N THR A 66 12.66 2.80 2.21
CA THR A 66 12.06 3.68 1.19
C THR A 66 11.58 4.96 1.87
N SER A 67 11.93 6.14 1.34
CA SER A 67 11.40 7.39 1.89
C SER A 67 9.88 7.49 1.72
N GLN A 68 9.22 8.27 2.58
CA GLN A 68 7.77 8.46 2.49
C GLN A 68 7.35 9.05 1.14
N GLU A 69 8.14 9.97 0.58
CA GLU A 69 7.88 10.58 -0.73
C GLU A 69 7.96 9.57 -1.87
N VAL A 70 9.00 8.72 -1.88
CA VAL A 70 9.13 7.65 -2.89
C VAL A 70 8.01 6.62 -2.75
N ALA A 71 7.62 6.29 -1.51
CA ALA A 71 6.51 5.38 -1.26
C ALA A 71 5.17 5.96 -1.71
N LYS A 72 4.94 7.29 -1.56
CA LYS A 72 3.74 7.96 -2.10
C LYS A 72 3.70 7.89 -3.61
N GLN A 73 4.82 8.20 -4.29
CA GLN A 73 4.87 8.12 -5.75
C GLN A 73 4.60 6.70 -6.25
N ALA A 74 5.26 5.70 -5.65
CA ALA A 74 5.03 4.30 -5.98
C ALA A 74 3.58 3.86 -5.70
N TYR A 75 2.96 4.36 -4.63
CA TYR A 75 1.54 4.10 -4.35
C TYR A 75 0.64 4.68 -5.43
N ILE A 76 0.87 5.94 -5.84
CA ILE A 76 0.09 6.61 -6.90
C ILE A 76 0.17 5.81 -8.20
N ASP A 77 1.38 5.46 -8.63
CA ASP A 77 1.61 4.73 -9.87
C ASP A 77 0.91 3.36 -9.84
N TYR A 78 1.05 2.63 -8.73
CA TYR A 78 0.44 1.32 -8.57
C TYR A 78 -1.09 1.39 -8.46
N ALA A 79 -1.61 2.35 -7.69
CA ALA A 79 -3.04 2.58 -7.53
C ALA A 79 -3.71 2.90 -8.88
N ASN A 80 -3.09 3.75 -9.70
CA ASN A 80 -3.58 4.07 -11.04
C ASN A 80 -3.66 2.82 -11.93
N GLN A 81 -2.64 1.95 -11.89
CA GLN A 81 -2.68 0.67 -12.61
C GLN A 81 -3.84 -0.22 -12.13
N GLN A 82 -4.10 -0.29 -10.82
CA GLN A 82 -5.23 -1.06 -10.28
C GLN A 82 -6.56 -0.44 -10.71
N ILE A 83 -6.68 0.89 -10.70
CA ILE A 83 -7.88 1.60 -11.14
C ILE A 83 -8.18 1.31 -12.61
N GLU A 84 -7.18 1.34 -13.47
CA GLU A 84 -7.36 0.99 -14.89
C GLU A 84 -7.75 -0.47 -15.08
N LYS A 85 -7.14 -1.38 -14.33
CA LYS A 85 -7.41 -2.83 -14.41
C LYS A 85 -8.82 -3.20 -13.93
N TYR A 86 -9.32 -2.51 -12.91
CA TYR A 86 -10.58 -2.84 -12.22
C TYR A 86 -11.75 -1.89 -12.53
N LYS A 87 -11.57 -0.97 -13.49
CA LYS A 87 -12.65 -0.18 -14.07
C LYS A 87 -13.80 -1.05 -14.63
#